data_AF-A0A2V7TBB3-F1
#
_entry.id   AF-A0A2V7TBB3-F1
#
_cell.length_a   1.000
_cell.length_b   1.000
_cell.length_c   1.000
_cell.angle_alpha   90.00
_cell.angle_beta   90.00
_cell.angle_gamma   90.00
#
_symmetry.space_group_name_H-M   'P 1'
#
loop_
_entity.id
_entity.type
_entity.pdbx_description
1 polymer ?
#
loop_
_entity_poly.entity_id
_entity_poly.type
_entity_poly.pdbx_seq_one_letter_code
_entity_poly.pdbx_strand_id
1 'polypeptide(L)'
;YATMGDSAVADPRKRALTVEHLINMASGLDCDDGAPDPQPPGSEDVLTQQDTNPDWYRMILGLKMVRDPGSQAVYCSINPHLAGGVVARATHRALPDLIWELVGRPLDMQHYYVLLAPLGEGYMGGGMRFRPRDYTKLAQLYLNGGTWNGRRIVSADWVRRSTEPRYSIGSTKNYGYLWWMGDYPYRGRTVRYYFAAGNGGQISLAIPELDLVVTALGGNYADRSGQTTTRELIPQYVLPAIDR
;
A
#
# COMPACT_ATOMS: atom_id res chain seq x y z
N TYR A 1 -5.41 19.92 -12.74
CA TYR A 1 -4.28 19.52 -13.57
C TYR A 1 -4.57 19.80 -15.05
N ALA A 2 -5.15 20.96 -15.39
CA ALA A 2 -5.43 21.36 -16.77
C ALA A 2 -4.29 22.20 -17.38
N THR A 3 -3.15 22.30 -16.70
CA THR A 3 -2.00 23.12 -17.13
C THR A 3 -0.69 22.42 -16.78
N MET A 4 -0.50 21.20 -17.30
CA MET A 4 0.86 20.71 -17.53
C MET A 4 1.26 21.14 -18.93
N GLY A 5 2.44 21.75 -19.06
CA GLY A 5 3.01 22.05 -20.38
C GLY A 5 3.08 20.79 -21.23
N ASP A 6 2.73 20.93 -22.50
CA ASP A 6 2.45 19.85 -23.46
C ASP A 6 3.55 18.77 -23.58
N SER A 7 4.77 19.03 -23.10
CA SER A 7 5.90 18.09 -23.16
C SER A 7 5.85 16.95 -22.13
N ALA A 8 5.25 17.14 -20.95
CA ALA A 8 5.18 16.11 -19.91
C ALA A 8 4.11 15.03 -20.20
N VAL A 9 3.10 15.36 -21.03
CA VAL A 9 1.96 14.51 -21.40
C VAL A 9 2.11 13.91 -22.81
N ALA A 10 3.27 14.14 -23.46
CA ALA A 10 3.52 13.72 -24.83
C ALA A 10 3.70 12.20 -24.97
N ASP A 11 4.18 11.51 -23.93
CA ASP A 11 4.31 10.04 -23.96
C ASP A 11 2.91 9.39 -23.94
N PRO A 12 2.50 8.68 -25.00
CA PRO A 12 1.16 8.08 -25.08
C PRO A 12 0.89 7.08 -23.95
N ARG A 13 1.93 6.47 -23.38
CA ARG A 13 1.80 5.52 -22.26
C ARG A 13 1.27 6.19 -21.00
N LYS A 14 1.52 7.49 -20.79
CA LYS A 14 0.94 8.22 -19.66
C LYS A 14 -0.58 8.33 -19.74
N ARG A 15 -1.14 8.38 -20.96
CA ARG A 15 -2.60 8.38 -21.17
C ARG A 15 -3.23 7.00 -20.93
N ALA A 16 -2.44 5.94 -21.02
CA ALA A 16 -2.88 4.56 -20.76
C ALA A 16 -2.79 4.15 -19.28
N LEU A 17 -2.25 5.03 -18.40
CA LEU A 17 -2.26 4.78 -16.96
C LEU A 17 -3.68 4.73 -16.41
N THR A 18 -3.94 3.74 -15.56
CA THR A 18 -5.21 3.58 -14.86
C THR A 18 -4.95 3.56 -13.36
N VAL A 19 -5.99 3.79 -12.55
CA VAL A 19 -5.88 3.62 -11.09
C VAL A 19 -5.48 2.19 -10.73
N GLU A 20 -5.94 1.19 -11.51
CA GLU A 20 -5.55 -0.21 -11.33
C GLU A 20 -4.05 -0.44 -11.52
N HIS A 21 -3.42 0.22 -12.51
CA HIS A 21 -1.96 0.17 -12.67
C HIS A 21 -1.24 0.76 -11.45
N LEU A 22 -1.74 1.85 -10.87
CA LEU A 22 -1.14 2.47 -9.69
C LEU A 22 -1.23 1.56 -8.45
N ILE A 23 -2.42 1.05 -8.12
CA ILE A 23 -2.61 0.25 -6.90
C ILE A 23 -2.04 -1.17 -6.98
N ASN A 24 -1.67 -1.63 -8.19
CA ASN A 24 -0.89 -2.87 -8.39
C ASN A 24 0.62 -2.64 -8.49
N MET A 25 1.10 -1.42 -8.30
CA MET A 25 2.52 -1.06 -8.47
C MET A 25 3.06 -1.26 -9.90
N ALA A 26 2.18 -1.27 -10.90
CA ALA A 26 2.49 -1.56 -12.30
C ALA A 26 2.34 -0.33 -13.21
N SER A 27 2.70 0.85 -12.71
CA SER A 27 2.59 2.10 -13.48
C SER A 27 3.59 2.20 -14.64
N GLY A 28 4.78 1.63 -14.49
CA GLY A 28 5.87 1.80 -15.45
C GLY A 28 6.62 3.14 -15.35
N LEU A 29 6.34 3.93 -14.31
CA LEU A 29 7.09 5.14 -13.96
C LEU A 29 8.49 4.78 -13.44
N ASP A 30 9.42 5.72 -13.61
CA ASP A 30 10.81 5.64 -13.11
C ASP A 30 10.88 5.89 -11.59
N CYS A 31 10.49 4.89 -10.78
CA CYS A 31 10.21 5.08 -9.34
C CYS A 31 10.42 3.84 -8.46
N ASP A 32 11.28 2.90 -8.86
CA ASP A 32 11.53 1.69 -8.06
C ASP A 32 12.24 2.05 -6.74
N ASP A 33 11.54 1.92 -5.61
CA ASP A 33 12.09 2.21 -4.27
C ASP A 33 13.12 1.16 -3.82
N GLY A 34 13.20 0.02 -4.52
CA GLY A 34 14.17 -1.03 -4.25
C GLY A 34 15.43 -0.95 -5.13
N ALA A 35 15.53 0.06 -6.00
CA ALA A 35 16.68 0.21 -6.88
C ALA A 35 17.98 0.52 -6.10
N PRO A 36 19.15 0.12 -6.61
CA PRO A 36 20.42 0.56 -6.06
C PRO A 36 20.68 2.03 -6.41
N ASP A 37 21.63 2.65 -5.71
CA ASP A 37 22.05 4.01 -6.02
C ASP A 37 22.73 4.11 -7.41
N PRO A 38 22.48 5.20 -8.17
CA PRO A 38 21.59 6.31 -7.83
C PRO A 38 20.10 5.93 -7.94
N GLN A 39 19.32 6.34 -6.93
CA GLN A 39 17.87 6.11 -6.89
C GLN A 39 17.15 6.75 -8.11
N PRO A 40 16.12 6.09 -8.66
CA PRO A 40 15.20 6.69 -9.62
C PRO A 40 14.61 8.01 -9.12
N PRO A 41 14.33 8.99 -10.01
CA PRO A 41 13.79 10.29 -9.61
C PRO A 41 12.43 10.23 -8.91
N GLY A 42 11.67 9.15 -9.15
CA GLY A 42 10.37 8.91 -8.53
C GLY A 42 10.40 8.08 -7.26
N SER A 43 11.57 7.67 -6.76
CA SER A 43 11.67 6.91 -5.52
C SER A 43 11.27 7.76 -4.31
N GLU A 44 10.73 7.12 -3.28
CA GLU A 44 10.19 7.76 -2.07
C GLU A 44 11.20 8.73 -1.42
N ASP A 45 12.43 8.29 -1.24
CA ASP A 45 13.47 9.11 -0.60
C ASP A 45 13.80 10.35 -1.43
N VAL A 46 13.87 10.22 -2.75
CA VAL A 46 14.13 11.37 -3.65
C VAL A 46 12.98 12.38 -3.54
N LEU A 47 11.73 11.91 -3.53
CA LEU A 47 10.57 12.80 -3.45
C LEU A 47 10.43 13.48 -2.08
N THR A 48 10.69 12.75 -1.00
CA THR A 48 10.44 13.20 0.37
C THR A 48 11.59 14.00 0.98
N GLN A 49 12.83 13.82 0.50
CA GLN A 49 14.01 14.50 1.03
C GLN A 49 14.43 15.75 0.24
N GLN A 50 13.88 15.96 -0.96
CA GLN A 50 14.12 17.18 -1.73
C GLN A 50 13.32 18.38 -1.20
N ASP A 51 13.90 19.58 -1.29
CA ASP A 51 13.31 20.85 -0.87
C ASP A 51 13.02 21.81 -2.05
N THR A 52 13.29 21.36 -3.26
CA THR A 52 13.30 22.20 -4.47
C THR A 52 11.94 22.39 -5.13
N ASN A 53 11.02 21.42 -4.99
CA ASN A 53 9.71 21.47 -5.61
C ASN A 53 8.61 20.95 -4.65
N PRO A 54 7.70 21.82 -4.20
CA PRO A 54 6.64 21.42 -3.28
C PRO A 54 5.51 20.65 -3.95
N ASP A 55 5.37 20.70 -5.29
CA ASP A 55 4.30 20.04 -6.04
C ASP A 55 4.72 18.62 -6.45
N TRP A 56 4.58 17.69 -5.49
CA TRP A 56 4.90 16.28 -5.68
C TRP A 56 4.07 15.63 -6.80
N TYR A 57 2.81 16.03 -7.00
CA TYR A 57 2.00 15.51 -8.11
C TYR A 57 2.56 15.93 -9.47
N ARG A 58 2.98 17.19 -9.61
CA ARG A 58 3.62 17.67 -10.84
C ARG A 58 4.96 16.97 -11.09
N MET A 59 5.73 16.70 -10.04
CA MET A 59 6.97 15.91 -10.17
C MET A 59 6.69 14.51 -10.69
N ILE A 60 5.75 13.79 -10.04
CA ILE A 60 5.36 12.43 -10.41
C ILE A 60 4.86 12.38 -11.86
N LEU A 61 3.99 13.31 -12.25
CA LEU A 61 3.46 13.38 -13.61
C LEU A 61 4.52 13.77 -14.64
N GLY A 62 5.62 14.40 -14.21
CA GLY A 62 6.79 14.71 -15.02
C GLY A 62 7.76 13.55 -15.22
N LEU A 63 7.66 12.46 -14.45
CA LEU A 63 8.56 11.32 -14.54
C LEU A 63 8.53 10.65 -15.92
N LYS A 64 9.64 9.99 -16.27
CA LYS A 64 9.73 9.18 -17.48
C LYS A 64 8.94 7.87 -17.29
N MET A 65 8.37 7.39 -18.39
CA MET A 65 7.87 6.02 -18.48
C MET A 65 9.03 5.13 -18.91
N VAL A 66 9.49 4.26 -18.02
CA VAL A 66 10.57 3.29 -18.28
C VAL A 66 10.03 1.96 -18.79
N ARG A 67 8.72 1.71 -18.61
CA ARG A 67 8.01 0.50 -19.06
C ARG A 67 6.58 0.87 -19.49
N ASP A 68 5.92 -0.05 -20.18
CA ASP A 68 4.50 0.09 -20.50
C ASP A 68 3.65 -0.15 -19.24
N PRO A 69 2.59 0.65 -18.98
CA PRO A 69 1.68 0.40 -17.89
C PRO A 69 1.13 -1.03 -17.90
N GLY A 70 1.12 -1.67 -16.74
CA GLY A 70 0.63 -3.04 -16.56
C GLY A 70 1.61 -4.15 -16.99
N SER A 71 2.72 -3.83 -17.65
CA SER A 71 3.70 -4.83 -18.13
C SER A 71 4.51 -5.49 -17.01
N GLN A 72 4.85 -4.73 -15.95
CA GLN A 72 5.62 -5.21 -14.82
C GLN A 72 5.31 -4.37 -13.58
N ALA A 73 5.21 -5.02 -12.42
CA ALA A 73 5.13 -4.33 -11.13
C ALA A 73 6.52 -4.13 -10.50
N VAL A 74 6.76 -2.92 -9.99
CA VAL A 74 7.91 -2.56 -9.15
C VAL A 74 7.40 -1.74 -7.97
N TYR A 75 7.89 -2.00 -6.75
CA TYR A 75 7.37 -1.30 -5.58
C TYR A 75 7.77 0.18 -5.64
N CYS A 76 6.76 1.05 -5.53
CA CYS A 76 6.90 2.47 -5.83
C CYS A 76 5.85 3.26 -5.03
N SER A 77 6.26 3.88 -3.92
CA SER A 77 5.42 4.61 -2.96
C SER A 77 4.69 5.80 -3.57
N ILE A 78 5.17 6.32 -4.70
CA ILE A 78 4.47 7.40 -5.41
C ILE A 78 3.21 6.92 -6.13
N ASN A 79 3.08 5.62 -6.42
CA ASN A 79 1.89 5.08 -7.08
C ASN A 79 0.63 5.26 -6.21
N PRO A 80 0.58 4.79 -4.94
CA PRO A 80 -0.55 5.06 -4.08
C PRO A 80 -0.73 6.56 -3.78
N HIS A 81 0.34 7.37 -3.73
CA HIS A 81 0.21 8.83 -3.62
C HIS A 81 -0.54 9.43 -4.81
N LEU A 82 -0.17 9.06 -6.04
CA LEU A 82 -0.85 9.50 -7.25
C LEU A 82 -2.30 9.00 -7.32
N ALA A 83 -2.56 7.75 -6.91
CA ALA A 83 -3.91 7.21 -6.81
C ALA A 83 -4.77 8.02 -5.81
N GLY A 84 -4.20 8.42 -4.68
CA GLY A 84 -4.82 9.36 -3.75
C GLY A 84 -5.14 10.69 -4.42
N GLY A 85 -4.23 11.25 -5.21
CA GLY A 85 -4.47 12.48 -5.97
C GLY A 85 -5.65 12.37 -6.94
N VAL A 86 -5.87 11.20 -7.54
CA VAL A 86 -7.05 10.92 -8.38
C VAL A 86 -8.33 10.95 -7.52
N VAL A 87 -8.32 10.31 -6.35
CA VAL A 87 -9.46 10.32 -5.42
C VAL A 87 -9.80 11.73 -4.94
N ALA A 88 -8.80 12.49 -4.48
CA ALA A 88 -8.97 13.86 -4.04
C ALA A 88 -9.57 14.74 -5.15
N ARG A 89 -9.06 14.59 -6.39
CA ARG A 89 -9.57 15.31 -7.56
C ARG A 89 -10.99 14.94 -7.93
N ALA A 90 -11.33 13.65 -7.90
CA ALA A 90 -12.65 13.15 -8.29
C ALA A 90 -13.74 13.52 -7.26
N THR A 91 -13.35 13.62 -5.99
CA THR A 91 -14.27 13.91 -4.89
C THR A 91 -14.29 15.39 -4.50
N HIS A 92 -13.28 16.17 -4.90
CA HIS A 92 -13.02 17.53 -4.42
C HIS A 92 -12.88 17.61 -2.89
N ARG A 93 -12.31 16.58 -2.27
CA ARG A 93 -12.16 16.47 -0.81
C ARG A 93 -10.72 16.12 -0.43
N ALA A 94 -10.31 16.60 0.74
CA ALA A 94 -9.01 16.29 1.32
C ALA A 94 -8.92 14.80 1.69
N LEU A 95 -7.77 14.18 1.42
CA LEU A 95 -7.54 12.76 1.70
C LEU A 95 -7.67 12.39 3.19
N PRO A 96 -7.15 13.19 4.15
CA PRO A 96 -7.34 12.90 5.57
C PRO A 96 -8.83 12.80 5.95
N ASP A 97 -9.66 13.72 5.45
CA ASP A 97 -11.10 13.73 5.74
C ASP A 97 -11.79 12.48 5.19
N LEU A 98 -11.43 12.06 3.97
CA LEU A 98 -11.97 10.84 3.36
C LEU A 98 -11.54 9.58 4.13
N ILE A 99 -10.27 9.50 4.55
CA ILE A 99 -9.78 8.37 5.37
C ILE A 99 -10.57 8.29 6.67
N TRP A 100 -10.77 9.42 7.34
CA TRP A 100 -11.53 9.45 8.59
C TRP A 100 -12.99 9.08 8.38
N GLU A 101 -13.66 9.65 7.39
CA GLU A 101 -15.08 9.42 7.16
C GLU A 101 -15.39 8.00 6.69
N LEU A 102 -14.57 7.47 5.77
CA LEU A 102 -14.84 6.19 5.10
C LEU A 102 -14.25 5.00 5.84
N VAL A 103 -13.18 5.19 6.62
CA VAL A 103 -12.44 4.09 7.27
C VAL A 103 -12.37 4.30 8.78
N GLY A 104 -11.86 5.45 9.23
CA GLY A 104 -11.61 5.70 10.66
C GLY A 104 -12.88 5.63 11.51
N ARG A 105 -13.89 6.44 11.20
CA ARG A 105 -15.17 6.47 11.92
C ARG A 105 -15.92 5.14 11.84
N PRO A 106 -16.08 4.49 10.67
CA PRO A 106 -16.81 3.22 10.60
C PRO A 106 -16.14 2.08 11.35
N LEU A 107 -14.80 2.11 11.50
CA LEU A 107 -14.04 1.14 12.30
C LEU A 107 -13.85 1.55 13.77
N ASP A 108 -14.50 2.62 14.22
CA ASP A 108 -14.36 3.14 15.59
C ASP A 108 -12.87 3.38 15.97
N MET A 109 -12.08 3.86 15.03
CA MET A 109 -10.70 4.25 15.30
C MET A 109 -10.67 5.51 16.14
N GLN A 110 -9.73 5.61 17.08
CA GLN A 110 -9.72 6.72 18.03
C GLN A 110 -8.84 7.87 17.54
N HIS A 111 -7.66 7.55 17.01
CA HIS A 111 -6.74 8.53 16.46
C HIS A 111 -6.01 7.94 15.25
N TYR A 112 -5.74 8.82 14.30
CA TYR A 112 -4.87 8.54 13.17
C TYR A 112 -4.05 9.79 12.87
N TYR A 113 -2.88 9.58 12.28
CA TYR A 113 -2.05 10.64 11.72
C TYR A 113 -1.80 10.33 10.26
N VAL A 114 -1.81 11.37 9.43
CA VAL A 114 -1.44 11.30 8.02
C VAL A 114 -0.32 12.30 7.81
N LEU A 115 0.78 11.85 7.22
CA LEU A 115 1.83 12.75 6.75
C LEU A 115 1.26 13.59 5.60
N LEU A 116 1.49 14.89 5.63
CA LEU A 116 1.09 15.78 4.53
C LEU A 116 2.28 16.03 3.60
N ALA A 117 2.00 16.03 2.30
CA ALA A 117 2.90 16.58 1.30
C ALA A 117 3.03 18.11 1.47
N PRO A 118 4.06 18.77 0.90
CA PRO A 118 4.34 20.18 1.14
C PRO A 118 3.18 21.14 0.84
N LEU A 119 2.32 20.80 -0.12
CA LEU A 119 1.13 21.59 -0.46
C LEU A 119 -0.12 21.26 0.38
N GLY A 120 0.02 20.45 1.43
CA GLY A 120 -1.04 20.16 2.41
C GLY A 120 -1.92 18.94 2.09
N GLU A 121 -1.73 18.30 0.94
CA GLU A 121 -2.42 17.05 0.60
C GLU A 121 -1.87 15.85 1.38
N GLY A 122 -2.71 14.84 1.64
CA GLY A 122 -2.26 13.63 2.33
C GLY A 122 -1.28 12.80 1.49
N TYR A 123 -0.12 12.45 2.06
CA TYR A 123 0.82 11.52 1.45
C TYR A 123 0.35 10.08 1.65
N MET A 124 0.11 9.36 0.55
CA MET A 124 -0.45 7.99 0.58
C MET A 124 0.59 6.90 0.30
N GLY A 125 1.87 7.26 0.14
CA GLY A 125 2.97 6.29 0.04
C GLY A 125 3.41 5.72 1.39
N GLY A 126 3.17 6.46 2.48
CA GLY A 126 3.60 6.09 3.83
C GLY A 126 3.24 7.16 4.85
N GLY A 127 3.93 7.15 5.99
CA GLY A 127 3.81 8.19 7.02
C GLY A 127 2.52 8.20 7.84
N MET A 128 1.57 7.29 7.57
CA MET A 128 0.39 7.11 8.41
C MET A 128 0.76 6.48 9.76
N ARG A 129 0.10 6.91 10.83
CA ARG A 129 0.27 6.31 12.16
C ARG A 129 -1.09 5.96 12.75
N PHE A 130 -1.17 4.75 13.28
CA PHE A 130 -2.35 4.21 13.95
C PHE A 130 -1.93 3.61 15.29
N ARG A 131 -2.87 3.53 16.23
CA ARG A 131 -2.69 2.65 17.40
C ARG A 131 -2.65 1.19 16.91
N PRO A 132 -1.87 0.29 17.54
CA PRO A 132 -1.83 -1.12 17.15
C PRO A 132 -3.22 -1.73 17.00
N ARG A 133 -4.09 -1.49 17.98
CA ARG A 133 -5.48 -1.99 17.97
C ARG A 133 -6.29 -1.48 16.78
N ASP A 134 -6.11 -0.24 16.37
CA ASP A 134 -6.81 0.34 15.22
C ASP A 134 -6.25 -0.21 13.90
N TYR A 135 -4.93 -0.41 13.82
CA TYR A 135 -4.30 -1.02 12.65
C TYR A 135 -4.72 -2.49 12.44
N THR A 136 -4.95 -3.23 13.52
CA THR A 136 -5.52 -4.59 13.48
C THR A 136 -6.91 -4.62 12.84
N LYS A 137 -7.73 -3.58 13.04
CA LYS A 137 -9.09 -3.54 12.49
C LYS A 137 -9.11 -3.53 10.96
N LEU A 138 -8.04 -3.04 10.31
CA LEU A 138 -7.94 -3.07 8.84
C LEU A 138 -7.86 -4.51 8.30
N ALA A 139 -6.98 -5.33 8.86
CA ALA A 139 -6.89 -6.75 8.48
C ALA A 139 -8.15 -7.51 8.91
N GLN A 140 -8.73 -7.21 10.07
CA GLN A 140 -9.99 -7.84 10.50
C GLN A 140 -11.17 -7.47 9.56
N LEU A 141 -11.23 -6.23 9.08
CA LEU A 141 -12.24 -5.81 8.10
C LEU A 141 -12.16 -6.66 6.83
N TYR A 142 -10.96 -6.89 6.32
CA TYR A 142 -10.74 -7.73 5.15
C TYR A 142 -11.03 -9.21 5.44
N LEU A 143 -10.60 -9.72 6.61
CA LEU A 143 -10.92 -11.08 7.05
C LEU A 143 -12.43 -11.33 7.10
N ASN A 144 -13.20 -10.32 7.53
CA ASN A 144 -14.67 -10.32 7.60
C ASN A 144 -15.35 -10.02 6.26
N GLY A 145 -14.65 -10.10 5.12
CA GLY A 145 -15.22 -9.86 3.80
C GLY A 145 -15.72 -8.42 3.59
N GLY A 146 -15.11 -7.45 4.28
CA GLY A 146 -15.43 -6.02 4.16
C GLY A 146 -16.52 -5.55 5.12
N THR A 147 -16.84 -6.34 6.15
CA THR A 147 -17.83 -5.98 7.17
C THR A 147 -17.22 -5.76 8.55
N TRP A 148 -17.79 -4.81 9.29
CA TRP A 148 -17.42 -4.48 10.66
C TRP A 148 -18.69 -4.25 11.47
N ASN A 149 -18.87 -4.99 12.57
CA ASN A 149 -20.06 -4.92 13.44
C ASN A 149 -21.39 -4.96 12.67
N GLY A 150 -21.50 -5.87 11.68
CA GLY A 150 -22.70 -6.03 10.85
C GLY A 150 -22.88 -4.97 9.74
N ARG A 151 -22.04 -3.93 9.70
CA ARG A 151 -22.04 -2.92 8.63
C ARG A 151 -21.02 -3.24 7.56
N ARG A 152 -21.43 -3.15 6.29
CA ARG A 152 -20.49 -3.21 5.16
C ARG A 152 -19.78 -1.87 4.98
N ILE A 153 -18.45 -1.90 5.01
CA ILE A 153 -17.58 -0.73 4.76
C ILE A 153 -16.97 -0.85 3.36
N VAL A 154 -16.56 -2.07 2.99
CA VAL A 154 -15.97 -2.38 1.69
C VAL A 154 -16.74 -3.55 1.07
N SER A 155 -16.90 -3.59 -0.25
CA SER A 155 -17.61 -4.70 -0.89
C SER A 155 -16.82 -6.01 -0.75
N ALA A 156 -17.54 -7.13 -0.61
CA ALA A 156 -16.90 -8.44 -0.57
C ALA A 156 -16.13 -8.75 -1.87
N ASP A 157 -16.64 -8.26 -3.01
CA ASP A 157 -15.95 -8.35 -4.29
C ASP A 157 -14.62 -7.58 -4.29
N TRP A 158 -14.60 -6.37 -3.73
CA TRP A 158 -13.37 -5.59 -3.62
C TRP A 158 -12.35 -6.27 -2.70
N VAL A 159 -12.78 -6.79 -1.55
CA VAL A 159 -11.90 -7.55 -0.65
C VAL A 159 -11.26 -8.72 -1.40
N ARG A 160 -12.08 -9.55 -2.05
CA ARG A 160 -11.60 -10.70 -2.84
C ARG A 160 -10.59 -10.26 -3.91
N ARG A 161 -10.94 -9.28 -4.74
CA ARG A 161 -10.07 -8.80 -5.83
C ARG A 161 -8.77 -8.18 -5.32
N SER A 162 -8.82 -7.46 -4.20
CA SER A 162 -7.66 -6.79 -3.62
C SER A 162 -6.64 -7.76 -3.07
N THR A 163 -7.11 -8.89 -2.55
CA THR A 163 -6.28 -9.94 -1.96
C THR A 163 -6.08 -11.13 -2.89
N GLU A 164 -6.20 -10.93 -4.22
CA GLU A 164 -5.85 -11.90 -5.25
C GLU A 164 -4.45 -11.59 -5.83
N PRO A 165 -3.63 -12.60 -6.18
CA PRO A 165 -2.32 -12.36 -6.80
C PRO A 165 -2.53 -11.77 -8.20
N ARG A 166 -1.92 -10.60 -8.45
CA ARG A 166 -1.97 -9.91 -9.76
C ARG A 166 -0.59 -9.87 -10.40
N TYR A 167 0.43 -9.57 -9.58
CA TYR A 167 1.81 -9.48 -10.00
C TYR A 167 2.73 -10.14 -9.00
N SER A 168 3.94 -10.47 -9.45
CA SER A 168 5.06 -10.84 -8.58
C SER A 168 6.03 -9.66 -8.49
N ILE A 169 6.39 -9.24 -7.27
CA ILE A 169 7.40 -8.21 -7.03
C ILE A 169 8.58 -8.87 -6.34
N GLY A 170 9.76 -8.76 -6.95
CA GLY A 170 10.94 -9.52 -6.54
C GLY A 170 10.78 -11.02 -6.79
N SER A 171 11.57 -11.84 -6.11
CA SER A 171 11.67 -13.28 -6.42
C SER A 171 10.54 -14.15 -5.88
N THR A 172 9.77 -13.71 -4.87
CA THR A 172 8.86 -14.62 -4.15
C THR A 172 7.57 -13.99 -3.61
N LYS A 173 7.30 -12.71 -3.86
CA LYS A 173 6.17 -12.02 -3.24
C LYS A 173 5.07 -11.72 -4.26
N ASN A 174 3.91 -12.30 -4.01
CA ASN A 174 2.69 -11.97 -4.74
C ASN A 174 2.16 -10.62 -4.25
N TYR A 175 1.63 -9.82 -5.16
CA TYR A 175 1.06 -8.50 -4.89
C TYR A 175 -0.28 -8.33 -5.61
N GLY A 176 -1.20 -7.63 -4.94
CA GLY A 176 -2.55 -7.30 -5.42
C GLY A 176 -2.83 -5.81 -5.21
N TYR A 177 -4.09 -5.41 -5.01
CA TYR A 177 -4.41 -4.00 -4.80
C TYR A 177 -3.93 -3.50 -3.43
N LEU A 178 -2.67 -3.09 -3.35
CA LEU A 178 -1.96 -2.63 -2.15
C LEU A 178 -1.72 -3.70 -1.07
N TRP A 179 -1.92 -4.98 -1.38
CA TRP A 179 -1.70 -6.11 -0.47
C TRP A 179 -0.58 -7.03 -0.96
N TRP A 180 0.33 -7.36 -0.06
CA TRP A 180 1.24 -8.47 -0.22
C TRP A 180 0.55 -9.78 0.12
N MET A 181 1.00 -10.88 -0.50
CA MET A 181 0.45 -12.21 -0.27
C MET A 181 1.54 -13.27 -0.24
N GLY A 182 1.26 -14.35 0.46
CA GLY A 182 2.09 -15.54 0.48
C GLY A 182 1.37 -16.71 1.15
N ASP A 183 2.16 -17.73 1.44
CA ASP A 183 1.69 -19.01 1.95
C ASP A 183 2.56 -19.43 3.14
N TYR A 184 1.94 -19.99 4.18
CA TYR A 184 2.63 -20.61 5.30
C TYR A 184 2.37 -22.12 5.34
N PRO A 185 3.39 -22.93 5.67
CA PRO A 185 3.15 -24.30 6.08
C PRO A 185 2.41 -24.32 7.43
N TYR A 186 1.37 -25.13 7.55
CA TYR A 186 0.60 -25.28 8.76
C TYR A 186 0.05 -26.71 8.85
N ARG A 187 0.53 -27.50 9.81
CA ARG A 187 0.01 -28.84 10.14
C ARG A 187 -0.18 -29.77 8.92
N GLY A 188 0.84 -29.87 8.07
CA GLY A 188 0.82 -30.75 6.89
C GLY A 188 0.03 -30.21 5.69
N ARG A 189 -0.51 -28.98 5.79
CA ARG A 189 -1.11 -28.24 4.67
C ARG A 189 -0.47 -26.86 4.51
N THR A 190 -0.93 -26.12 3.51
CA THR A 190 -0.58 -24.71 3.31
C THR A 190 -1.77 -23.84 3.67
N VAL A 191 -1.53 -22.68 4.27
CA VAL A 191 -2.53 -21.64 4.52
C VAL A 191 -2.07 -20.33 3.88
N ARG A 192 -2.98 -19.68 3.16
CA ARG A 192 -2.73 -18.41 2.50
C ARG A 192 -2.79 -17.26 3.51
N TYR A 193 -1.93 -16.27 3.33
CA TYR A 193 -2.04 -15.00 4.04
C TYR A 193 -1.93 -13.82 3.09
N TYR A 194 -2.53 -12.71 3.50
CA TYR A 194 -2.33 -11.40 2.88
C TYR A 194 -2.02 -10.36 3.96
N PHE A 195 -1.21 -9.38 3.61
CA PHE A 195 -0.74 -8.38 4.56
C PHE A 195 -0.37 -7.05 3.92
N ALA A 196 -0.55 -5.97 4.70
CA ALA A 196 0.07 -4.69 4.44
C ALA A 196 1.39 -4.62 5.23
N ALA A 197 2.45 -4.13 4.59
CA ALA A 197 3.78 -4.03 5.18
C ALA A 197 4.34 -2.62 5.00
N GLY A 198 4.98 -2.11 6.04
CA GLY A 198 5.71 -0.84 6.01
C GLY A 198 7.15 -1.00 6.50
N ASN A 199 8.03 -0.12 6.02
CA ASN A 199 9.40 0.01 6.52
C ASN A 199 9.38 0.17 8.06
N GLY A 200 10.37 -0.40 8.74
CA GLY A 200 10.41 -0.43 10.21
C GLY A 200 9.74 -1.63 10.88
N GLY A 201 9.06 -2.49 10.11
CA GLY A 201 8.41 -3.71 10.63
C GLY A 201 6.93 -3.55 10.97
N GLN A 202 6.25 -2.62 10.30
CA GLN A 202 4.80 -2.44 10.44
C GLN A 202 4.08 -3.51 9.61
N ILE A 203 3.22 -4.31 10.24
CA ILE A 203 2.50 -5.40 9.57
C ILE A 203 1.05 -5.48 10.07
N SER A 204 0.12 -5.56 9.13
CA SER A 204 -1.29 -5.96 9.38
C SER A 204 -1.61 -7.12 8.44
N LEU A 205 -1.73 -8.32 9.00
CA LEU A 205 -1.79 -9.59 8.28
C LEU A 205 -3.04 -10.37 8.67
N ALA A 206 -3.67 -11.02 7.69
CA ALA A 206 -4.77 -11.95 7.93
C ALA A 206 -4.49 -13.32 7.28
N ILE A 207 -4.96 -14.38 7.95
CA ILE A 207 -4.94 -15.77 7.49
C ILE A 207 -6.39 -16.28 7.51
N PRO A 208 -7.12 -16.19 6.39
CA PRO A 208 -8.55 -16.54 6.34
C PRO A 208 -8.85 -17.96 6.79
N GLU A 209 -8.05 -18.94 6.38
CA GLU A 209 -8.27 -20.35 6.70
C GLU A 209 -8.09 -20.69 8.18
N LEU A 210 -7.54 -19.76 8.96
CA LEU A 210 -7.39 -19.89 10.41
C LEU A 210 -8.22 -18.88 11.18
N ASP A 211 -8.98 -18.00 10.50
CA ASP A 211 -9.67 -16.84 11.08
C ASP A 211 -8.76 -16.10 12.09
N LEU A 212 -7.57 -15.74 11.60
CA LEU A 212 -6.49 -15.15 12.38
C LEU A 212 -6.08 -13.80 11.77
N VAL A 213 -5.92 -12.80 12.64
CA VAL A 213 -5.24 -11.54 12.32
C VAL A 213 -4.02 -11.40 13.21
N VAL A 214 -2.90 -10.99 12.61
CA VAL A 214 -1.68 -10.64 13.31
C VAL A 214 -1.31 -9.20 12.99
N THR A 215 -0.98 -8.43 14.02
CA THR A 215 -0.47 -7.07 13.87
C THR A 215 0.81 -6.91 14.65
N ALA A 216 1.81 -6.31 14.01
CA ALA A 216 3.04 -5.90 14.66
C ALA A 216 3.39 -4.48 14.21
N LEU A 217 3.84 -3.66 15.15
CA LEU A 217 4.43 -2.37 14.86
C LEU A 217 5.89 -2.38 15.31
N GLY A 218 6.76 -1.70 14.57
CA GLY A 218 8.20 -1.65 14.84
C GLY A 218 8.81 -0.28 14.54
N GLY A 219 10.12 -0.18 14.69
CA GLY A 219 10.91 1.03 14.41
C GLY A 219 12.26 0.75 13.77
N ASN A 220 12.46 -0.45 13.21
CA ASN A 220 13.72 -0.89 12.61
C ASN A 220 13.85 -0.36 11.17
N TYR A 221 13.79 0.97 11.02
CA TYR A 221 13.80 1.61 9.71
C TYR A 221 15.13 1.35 8.99
N ALA A 222 15.06 1.12 7.67
CA ALA A 222 16.21 0.79 6.83
C ALA A 222 16.96 -0.50 7.25
N ASP A 223 16.31 -1.36 8.05
CA ASP A 223 16.86 -2.63 8.51
C ASP A 223 16.01 -3.80 8.00
N ARG A 224 16.67 -4.86 7.52
CA ARG A 224 16.01 -6.05 6.97
C ARG A 224 15.21 -6.84 8.02
N SER A 225 15.51 -6.66 9.31
CA SER A 225 14.75 -7.23 10.43
C SER A 225 13.28 -6.78 10.47
N GLY A 226 12.90 -5.73 9.74
CA GLY A 226 11.49 -5.38 9.55
C GLY A 226 10.63 -6.51 8.95
N GLN A 227 11.25 -7.52 8.33
CA GLN A 227 10.55 -8.70 7.79
C GLN A 227 10.54 -9.92 8.75
N THR A 228 11.22 -9.84 9.89
CA THR A 228 11.34 -10.96 10.84
C THR A 228 9.98 -11.42 11.36
N THR A 229 9.03 -10.50 11.61
CA THR A 229 7.70 -10.88 12.08
C THR A 229 6.98 -11.81 11.09
N THR A 230 6.92 -11.45 9.80
CA THR A 230 6.25 -12.28 8.79
C THR A 230 7.05 -13.52 8.43
N ARG A 231 8.38 -13.45 8.36
CA ARG A 231 9.19 -14.58 7.88
C ARG A 231 9.52 -15.61 8.95
N GLU A 232 9.58 -15.19 10.20
CA GLU A 232 10.11 -16.02 11.29
C GLU A 232 9.10 -16.11 12.44
N LEU A 233 8.68 -14.98 13.03
CA LEU A 233 7.91 -15.03 14.27
C LEU A 233 6.53 -15.68 14.11
N ILE A 234 5.80 -15.31 13.06
CA ILE A 234 4.49 -15.90 12.76
C ILE A 234 4.59 -17.42 12.54
N PRO A 235 5.40 -17.93 11.60
CA PRO A 235 5.46 -19.37 11.36
C PRO A 235 6.10 -20.17 12.50
N GLN A 236 7.05 -19.62 13.26
CA GLN A 236 7.76 -20.35 14.31
C GLN A 236 7.04 -20.34 15.67
N TYR A 237 6.29 -19.28 16.00
CA TYR A 237 5.71 -19.11 17.34
C TYR A 237 4.20 -18.90 17.33
N VAL A 238 3.66 -18.13 16.38
CA VAL A 238 2.21 -17.85 16.34
C VAL A 238 1.46 -19.06 15.79
N LEU A 239 1.79 -19.52 14.59
CA LEU A 239 1.07 -20.63 13.95
C LEU A 239 1.09 -21.92 14.79
N PRO A 240 2.21 -22.36 15.39
CA PRO A 240 2.21 -23.58 16.19
C PRO A 240 1.32 -23.49 17.44
N ALA A 241 1.06 -22.28 17.96
CA ALA A 241 0.21 -22.05 19.13
C ALA A 241 -1.29 -22.00 18.79
N ILE A 242 -1.68 -22.03 17.51
CA ILE A 242 -3.08 -22.05 17.10
C ILE A 242 -3.56 -23.50 16.99
N ASP A 243 -4.39 -23.91 17.95
CA ASP A 243 -5.15 -25.15 17.95
C ASP A 243 -6.54 -24.92 17.34
N ARG A 244 -6.61 -24.84 16.01
CA ARG A 244 -7.87 -24.90 15.26
C ARG A 244 -7.87 -26.09 14.32
#